data_AF-A0A415I2Q0-F1
#
_entry.id   AF-A0A415I2Q0-F1
#
_cell.length_a   1.000
_cell.length_b   1.000
_cell.length_c   1.000
_cell.angle_alpha   90.00
_cell.angle_beta   90.00
_cell.angle_gamma   90.00
#
_symmetry.space_group_name_H-M   'P 1'
#
loop_
_entity.id
_entity.type
_entity.pdbx_description
1 polymer ?
#
loop_
_entity_poly.entity_id
_entity_poly.type
_entity_poly.pdbx_seq_one_letter_code
_entity_poly.pdbx_strand_id
1 'polypeptide(L)'
;VVRAYTKSNLQLGQQMHKAYKINDVIDGTAMKEFRGIPGIRPDFVDFSTKTIYELKPFNPKAMQQGWKQLYKYQSLFQQKYGGTWNIILDTY
;
A
#
# COMPACT_ATOMS: atom_id res chain seq x y z
N VAL A 1 18.59 -16.98 0.11
CA VAL A 1 17.35 -17.38 0.84
C VAL A 1 16.20 -17.44 -0.16
N VAL A 2 15.75 -18.65 -0.51
CA VAL A 2 14.56 -18.85 -1.36
C VAL A 2 13.33 -18.44 -0.55
N ARG A 3 12.55 -17.48 -1.04
CA ARG A 3 11.28 -17.09 -0.39
C ARG A 3 10.24 -18.15 -0.72
N ALA A 4 9.96 -19.05 0.23
CA ALA A 4 8.92 -20.06 0.08
C ALA A 4 7.53 -19.42 0.20
N TYR A 5 7.02 -18.83 -0.88
CA TYR A 5 5.59 -18.59 -1.00
C TYR A 5 4.95 -19.91 -1.44
N THR A 6 4.10 -20.50 -0.62
CA THR A 6 3.24 -21.59 -1.09
C THR A 6 2.23 -21.01 -2.08
N LYS A 7 1.85 -21.79 -3.10
CA LYS A 7 0.89 -21.35 -4.15
C LYS A 7 -0.41 -20.79 -3.55
N SER A 8 -0.87 -21.36 -2.44
CA SER A 8 -2.04 -20.90 -1.68
C SER A 8 -1.84 -19.49 -1.09
N ASN A 9 -0.70 -19.20 -0.47
CA ASN A 9 -0.42 -17.89 0.13
C ASN A 9 -0.33 -16.77 -0.92
N LEU A 10 0.20 -17.08 -2.11
CA LEU A 10 0.26 -16.11 -3.21
C LEU A 10 -1.14 -15.81 -3.77
N GLN A 11 -1.96 -16.85 -3.98
CA GLN A 11 -3.33 -16.68 -4.46
C GLN A 11 -4.18 -15.90 -3.46
N LEU A 12 -4.09 -16.24 -2.16
CA LEU A 12 -4.77 -15.49 -1.12
C LEU A 12 -4.34 -14.01 -1.11
N GLY A 13 -3.02 -13.73 -1.17
CA GLY A 13 -2.54 -12.35 -1.25
C GLY A 13 -3.12 -11.59 -2.43
N GLN A 14 -3.14 -12.20 -3.63
CA GLN A 14 -3.75 -11.56 -4.81
C GLN A 14 -5.25 -11.29 -4.62
N GLN A 15 -5.98 -12.21 -4.00
CA GLN A 15 -7.41 -12.02 -3.70
C GLN A 15 -7.63 -10.88 -2.71
N MET A 16 -6.84 -10.83 -1.63
CA MET A 16 -6.92 -9.78 -0.63
C MET A 16 -6.59 -8.41 -1.22
N HIS A 17 -5.49 -8.27 -1.96
CA HIS A 17 -5.15 -7.01 -2.64
C HIS A 17 -6.18 -6.65 -3.73
N LYS A 18 -6.81 -7.63 -4.39
CA LYS A 18 -7.89 -7.35 -5.35
C LYS A 18 -9.07 -6.69 -4.63
N ALA A 19 -9.55 -7.28 -3.54
CA ALA A 19 -10.71 -6.80 -2.78
C ALA A 19 -10.46 -5.55 -1.92
N TYR A 20 -9.19 -5.28 -1.58
CA TYR A 20 -8.82 -4.19 -0.69
C TYR A 20 -9.27 -2.82 -1.19
N LYS A 21 -10.04 -2.12 -0.34
CA LYS A 21 -10.51 -0.73 -0.51
C LYS A 21 -11.18 -0.41 -1.85
N ILE A 22 -11.73 -1.41 -2.55
CA ILE A 22 -12.44 -1.20 -3.83
C ILE A 22 -13.58 -0.17 -3.66
N ASN A 23 -14.36 -0.31 -2.59
CA ASN A 23 -15.54 0.52 -2.35
C ASN A 23 -15.21 1.93 -1.82
N ASP A 24 -13.94 2.16 -1.46
CA ASP A 24 -13.45 3.45 -0.95
C ASP A 24 -12.89 4.32 -2.09
N VAL A 25 -12.81 3.80 -3.33
CA VAL A 25 -12.29 4.54 -4.48
C VAL A 25 -13.24 5.68 -4.83
N ILE A 26 -12.68 6.88 -4.93
CA ILE A 26 -13.38 8.10 -5.35
C ILE A 26 -12.52 8.75 -6.42
N ASP A 27 -13.07 8.92 -7.63
CA ASP A 27 -12.32 9.45 -8.76
C ASP A 27 -11.62 10.77 -8.43
N GLY A 28 -10.31 10.79 -8.70
CA GLY A 28 -9.44 11.95 -8.43
C GLY A 28 -9.10 12.21 -6.95
N THR A 29 -9.71 11.50 -6.00
CA THR A 29 -9.54 11.75 -4.55
C THR A 29 -8.96 10.57 -3.81
N ALA A 30 -9.47 9.36 -4.05
CA ALA A 30 -9.04 8.15 -3.37
C ALA A 30 -8.82 7.05 -4.40
N MET A 31 -7.58 6.61 -4.53
CA MET A 31 -7.12 5.82 -5.67
C MET A 31 -6.47 4.53 -5.20
N LYS A 32 -6.98 3.41 -5.72
CA LYS A 32 -6.34 2.10 -5.57
C LYS A 32 -5.18 1.96 -6.55
N GLU A 33 -4.09 1.31 -6.12
CA GLU A 33 -2.92 1.00 -6.93
C GLU A 33 -2.31 2.24 -7.63
N PHE A 34 -2.15 3.33 -6.87
CA PHE A 34 -1.73 4.63 -7.39
C PHE A 34 -0.38 4.59 -8.13
N ARG A 35 -0.30 5.20 -9.32
CA ARG A 35 0.91 5.23 -10.17
C ARG A 35 1.42 6.64 -10.52
N GLY A 36 0.89 7.68 -9.88
CA GLY A 36 1.27 9.07 -10.21
C GLY A 36 2.69 9.47 -9.78
N ILE A 37 3.42 8.62 -9.05
CA ILE A 37 4.86 8.79 -8.78
C ILE A 37 5.61 7.60 -9.39
N PRO A 38 6.55 7.82 -10.34
CA PRO A 38 7.32 6.75 -10.94
C PRO A 38 8.09 5.91 -9.91
N GLY A 39 8.10 4.59 -10.10
CA GLY A 39 8.89 3.66 -9.27
C GLY A 39 8.24 3.28 -7.93
N ILE A 40 7.00 3.69 -7.68
CA ILE A 40 6.19 3.22 -6.54
C ILE A 40 4.78 2.87 -6.98
N ARG A 41 4.12 2.00 -6.20
CA ARG A 41 2.71 1.64 -6.38
C ARG A 41 2.11 1.29 -5.02
N PRO A 42 1.71 2.29 -4.21
CA PRO A 42 0.96 2.03 -2.99
C PRO A 42 -0.34 1.28 -3.30
N ASP A 43 -0.79 0.44 -2.38
CA ASP A 43 -2.03 -0.31 -2.56
C ASP A 43 -3.25 0.60 -2.63
N PHE A 44 -3.26 1.66 -1.83
CA PHE A 44 -4.29 2.70 -1.86
C PHE A 44 -3.76 4.03 -1.35
N VAL A 45 -4.28 5.12 -1.90
CA VAL A 45 -3.95 6.50 -1.48
C VAL A 45 -5.22 7.30 -1.40
N ASP A 46 -5.45 7.95 -0.26
CA ASP A 46 -6.52 8.93 -0.06
C ASP A 46 -5.90 10.33 0.04
N PHE A 47 -6.12 11.16 -0.98
CA PHE A 47 -5.63 12.53 -1.03
C PHE A 47 -6.42 13.48 -0.11
N SER A 48 -7.65 13.14 0.27
CA SER A 48 -8.47 13.97 1.16
C SER A 48 -7.91 13.97 2.58
N THR A 49 -7.51 12.79 3.07
CA THR A 49 -6.90 12.61 4.39
C THR A 49 -5.36 12.59 4.35
N LYS A 50 -4.77 12.69 3.15
CA LYS A 50 -3.33 12.53 2.89
C LYS A 50 -2.78 11.23 3.48
N THR A 51 -3.49 10.12 3.24
CA THR A 51 -3.13 8.81 3.82
C THR A 51 -2.71 7.82 2.75
N ILE A 52 -1.59 7.16 2.98
CA ILE A 52 -1.04 6.11 2.13
C ILE A 52 -1.22 4.78 2.85
N TYR A 53 -1.77 3.80 2.14
CA TYR A 53 -2.06 2.49 2.68
C TYR A 53 -1.25 1.40 1.97
N GLU A 54 -0.84 0.41 2.76
CA GLU A 54 -0.24 -0.83 2.29
C GLU A 54 -0.92 -2.00 3.00
N LEU A 55 -1.22 -3.07 2.26
CA LEU A 55 -1.77 -4.31 2.78
C LEU A 55 -0.68 -5.39 2.82
N LYS A 56 -0.57 -6.12 3.92
CA LYS A 56 0.35 -7.26 4.07
C LYS A 56 -0.31 -8.42 4.82
N PRO A 57 0.11 -9.68 4.58
CA PRO A 57 -0.29 -10.77 5.46
C PRO A 57 0.23 -10.53 6.89
N PHE A 58 -0.53 -10.96 7.90
CA PHE A 58 -0.19 -10.85 9.32
C PHE A 58 0.98 -11.76 9.71
N ASN A 59 2.19 -11.37 9.30
CA ASN A 59 3.43 -11.95 9.78
C ASN A 59 4.53 -10.88 9.90
N PRO A 60 5.47 -11.03 10.86
CA PRO A 60 6.44 -9.99 11.17
C PRO A 60 7.29 -9.53 9.98
N LYS A 61 7.67 -10.47 9.09
CA LYS A 61 8.53 -10.19 7.95
C LYS A 61 7.82 -9.37 6.88
N ALA A 62 6.58 -9.73 6.55
CA ALA A 62 5.79 -8.99 5.57
C ALA A 62 5.44 -7.60 6.10
N MET A 63 5.09 -7.48 7.38
CA MET A 63 4.82 -6.20 8.02
C MET A 63 6.05 -5.28 8.00
N GLN A 64 7.23 -5.81 8.33
CA GLN A 64 8.48 -5.04 8.25
C GLN A 64 8.76 -4.53 6.82
N GLN A 65 8.45 -5.34 5.80
CA GLN A 65 8.54 -4.91 4.41
C GLN A 65 7.50 -3.84 4.05
N GLY A 66 6.26 -3.99 4.54
CA GLY A 66 5.20 -3.00 4.39
C GLY A 66 5.60 -1.64 4.94
N TRP A 67 6.11 -1.59 6.18
CA TRP A 67 6.60 -0.34 6.77
C TRP A 67 7.75 0.30 5.98
N LYS A 68 8.72 -0.49 5.50
CA LYS A 68 9.80 0.03 4.64
C LYS A 68 9.26 0.67 3.36
N GLN A 69 8.23 0.09 2.75
CA GLN A 69 7.58 0.68 1.58
C GLN A 69 6.84 1.97 1.95
N LEU A 70 6.05 1.95 3.03
CA LEU A 70 5.31 3.12 3.50
C LEU A 70 6.22 4.32 3.79
N TYR A 71 7.35 4.13 4.48
CA TYR A 71 8.30 5.22 4.73
C TYR A 71 8.90 5.79 3.43
N LYS A 72 9.21 4.93 2.45
CA LYS A 72 9.64 5.37 1.13
C LYS A 72 8.54 6.19 0.44
N TYR A 73 7.30 5.71 0.48
CA TYR A 73 6.17 6.39 -0.14
C TYR A 73 5.91 7.74 0.50
N GLN A 74 5.83 7.79 1.84
CA GLN A 74 5.64 9.03 2.60
C GLN A 74 6.66 10.09 2.20
N SER A 75 7.95 9.75 2.17
CA SER A 75 9.00 10.67 1.76
C SER A 75 8.78 11.23 0.34
N LEU A 76 8.47 10.37 -0.63
CA LEU A 76 8.24 10.77 -2.02
C LEU A 76 6.96 11.61 -2.21
N PHE A 77 5.90 11.28 -1.48
CA PHE A 77 4.64 12.03 -1.50
C PHE A 77 4.82 13.41 -0.89
N GLN A 78 5.51 13.51 0.24
CA GLN A 78 5.85 14.80 0.86
C GLN A 78 6.72 15.64 -0.08
N GLN A 79 7.70 15.03 -0.77
CA GLN A 79 8.53 15.74 -1.75
C GLN A 79 7.73 16.25 -2.95
N LYS A 80 6.79 15.45 -3.48
CA LYS A 80 6.05 15.81 -4.70
C LYS A 80 4.86 16.73 -4.46
N TYR A 81 4.09 16.48 -3.41
CA TYR A 81 2.81 17.15 -3.15
C TYR A 81 2.84 18.09 -1.94
N GLY A 82 3.93 18.09 -1.17
CA GLY A 82 4.05 18.89 0.04
C GLY A 82 3.15 18.43 1.19
N GLY A 83 3.32 19.09 2.34
CA GLY A 83 2.61 18.79 3.58
C GLY A 83 3.04 17.47 4.24
N THR A 84 2.35 17.11 5.31
CA THR A 84 2.55 15.85 6.03
C THR A 84 1.60 14.79 5.51
N TRP A 85 2.12 13.58 5.30
CA TRP A 85 1.35 12.43 4.84
C TRP A 85 1.29 11.34 5.92
N ASN A 86 0.12 10.76 6.12
CA ASN A 86 -0.10 9.65 7.03
C ASN A 86 0.21 8.31 6.32
N ILE A 87 0.64 7.32 7.10
CA ILE A 87 0.90 5.97 6.61
C ILE A 87 0.18 4.94 7.48
N ILE A 88 -0.50 4.00 6.83
CA ILE A 88 -1.24 2.92 7.51
C ILE A 88 -0.83 1.58 6.89
N LEU A 89 -0.44 0.65 7.76
CA LEU A 89 -0.20 -0.74 7.39
C LEU A 89 -1.38 -1.57 7.87
N ASP A 90 -2.19 -2.05 6.93
CA ASP A 90 -3.24 -3.01 7.21
C ASP A 90 -2.73 -4.43 7.06
N THR A 91 -3.33 -5.34 7.82
CA THR A 91 -3.01 -6.76 7.77
C THR A 91 -4.22 -7.65 7.61
N TYR A 92 -4.02 -8.82 7.00
CA TYR A 92 -5.00 -9.88 6.85
C TYR A 92 -4.48 -11.24 7.31
#